data_AF-A0A841EUA8-F1
#
_entry.id   AF-A0A841EUA8-F1
#
_cell.length_a   1.000
_cell.length_b   1.000
_cell.length_c   1.000
_cell.angle_alpha   90.00
_cell.angle_beta   90.00
_cell.angle_gamma   90.00
#
_symmetry.space_group_name_H-M   'P 1'
#
loop_
_entity.id
_entity.type
_entity.pdbx_description
1 polymer ?
#
loop_
_entity_poly.entity_id
_entity_poly.type
_entity_poly.pdbx_seq_one_letter_code
_entity_poly.pdbx_strand_id
1 'polypeptide(L)' 'MIKLGSVIGVLLLAATIIYVEWKNSEENKVRWIAGGITAISAVIGILLLFNPRLPGPSAVVKLLFGGVDKVMK' A
#
# COMPACT_ATOMS: atom_id res chain seq x y z
N MET A 1 -5.89 21.86 5.88
CA MET A 1 -6.60 21.02 6.87
C MET A 1 -5.84 19.73 7.07
N ILE A 2 -5.47 19.41 8.31
CA ILE A 2 -4.76 18.17 8.63
C ILE A 2 -5.74 16.99 8.43
N LYS A 3 -5.41 16.05 7.54
CA LYS A 3 -6.27 14.90 7.20
C LYS A 3 -6.17 13.76 8.24
N LEU A 4 -6.22 14.12 9.52
CA LEU A 4 -6.03 13.20 10.65
C LEU A 4 -7.01 12.02 10.63
N GLY A 5 -8.30 12.29 10.33
CA GLY A 5 -9.31 11.23 10.21
C GLY A 5 -8.99 10.22 9.10
N SER A 6 -8.47 10.68 7.95
CA SER A 6 -8.06 9.80 6.85
C SER A 6 -6.82 8.98 7.22
N VAL A 7 -5.84 9.57 7.91
CA VAL A 7 -4.65 8.83 8.39
C VAL A 7 -5.05 7.74 9.38
N ILE A 8 -5.92 8.06 10.34
CA ILE A 8 -6.44 7.07 11.31
C ILE A 8 -7.19 5.95 10.58
N GLY A 9 -8.01 6.28 9.58
CA GLY A 9 -8.70 5.29 8.76
C GLY A 9 -7.76 4.34 8.03
N VAL A 10 -6.68 4.86 7.43
CA VAL A 10 -5.65 4.05 6.75
C VAL A 10 -4.94 3.14 7.76
N LEU A 11 -4.59 3.64 8.94
CA LEU A 11 -3.93 2.85 9.98
C LEU A 11 -4.83 1.74 10.53
N LEU A 12 -6.11 2.03 10.78
CA LEU A 12 -7.10 1.04 11.23
C LEU A 12 -7.27 -0.08 10.20
N LEU A 13 -7.34 0.29 8.91
CA LEU A 13 -7.50 -0.67 7.83
C LEU A 13 -6.25 -1.55 7.69
N ALA A 14 -5.05 -0.96 7.78
CA ALA A 14 -3.79 -1.72 7.79
C ALA A 14 -3.69 -2.67 9.00
N ALA A 15 -4.04 -2.20 10.19
CA ALA A 15 -4.06 -3.02 11.40
C ALA A 15 -5.05 -4.19 11.29
N THR A 16 -6.21 -3.95 10.68
CA THR A 16 -7.23 -4.98 10.45
C THR A 16 -6.72 -6.07 9.51
N ILE A 17 -6.09 -5.68 8.39
CA ILE A 17 -5.50 -6.63 7.44
C ILE A 17 -4.44 -7.49 8.15
N ILE A 18 -3.50 -6.86 8.85
CA ILE A 18 -2.44 -7.57 9.58
C ILE A 18 -3.03 -8.52 10.62
N TYR A 19 -4.05 -8.10 11.37
CA TYR A 19 -4.71 -8.93 12.38
C TYR A 19 -5.43 -10.13 11.77
N VAL A 20 -6.15 -9.93 10.65
CA VAL A 20 -6.85 -11.01 9.94
C VAL A 20 -5.85 -11.99 9.34
N GLU A 21 -4.79 -11.52 8.69
CA GLU A 21 -3.73 -12.38 8.15
C GLU A 21 -3.04 -13.17 9.26
N TRP A 22 -2.80 -12.53 10.41
CA TRP A 22 -2.26 -13.21 11.57
C TRP A 22 -3.22 -14.31 12.02
N LYS A 23 -4.51 -14.03 12.19
CA LYS A 23 -5.46 -15.03 12.66
C LYS A 23 -5.65 -16.20 11.68
N ASN A 24 -5.55 -15.97 10.38
CA ASN A 24 -5.95 -16.94 9.35
C ASN A 24 -4.79 -17.70 8.69
N SER A 25 -3.55 -17.18 8.76
CA SER A 25 -2.40 -17.81 8.12
C SER A 25 -1.53 -18.57 9.12
N GLU A 26 -1.40 -19.89 8.94
CA GLU A 26 -0.47 -20.74 9.71
C GLU A 26 0.99 -20.54 9.28
N GLU A 27 1.22 -20.08 8.03
CA GLU A 27 2.56 -19.85 7.53
C GLU A 27 3.11 -18.48 7.93
N ASN A 28 4.15 -18.48 8.77
CA ASN A 28 4.85 -17.27 9.17
C ASN A 28 5.40 -16.46 7.98
N LYS A 29 5.80 -17.13 6.89
CA LYS A 29 6.33 -16.45 5.70
C LYS A 29 5.27 -15.58 5.02
N VAL A 30 4.03 -16.09 4.91
CA VAL A 30 2.90 -15.35 4.31
C VAL A 30 2.54 -14.15 5.17
N ARG A 31 2.50 -14.31 6.50
CA ARG A 31 2.27 -13.19 7.45
C ARG A 31 3.28 -12.05 7.28
N TRP A 32 4.57 -12.38 7.18
CA TRP A 32 5.63 -11.38 7.00
C TRP A 32 5.52 -10.65 5.66
N ILE A 33 5.25 -11.37 4.57
CA ILE A 33 5.08 -10.79 3.25
C ILE A 33 3.85 -9.88 3.20
N ALA A 34 2.70 -10.39 3.66
CA ALA A 34 1.46 -9.63 3.68
C ALA A 34 1.58 -8.38 4.54
N GLY A 35 2.06 -8.51 5.79
CA GLY A 35 2.29 -7.38 6.68
C GLY A 35 3.26 -6.35 6.10
N GLY A 36 4.32 -6.79 5.42
CA GLY A 36 5.25 -5.92 4.71
C GLY A 36 4.58 -5.13 3.59
N ILE A 37 3.79 -5.80 2.73
CA ILE A 37 3.05 -5.16 1.64
C ILE A 37 2.02 -4.18 2.18
N THR A 38 1.27 -4.55 3.22
CA THR A 38 0.29 -3.69 3.88
C THR A 38 0.95 -2.44 4.47
N ALA A 39 2.08 -2.58 5.15
CA ALA A 39 2.81 -1.45 5.73
C ALA A 39 3.30 -0.48 4.66
N ILE A 40 3.92 -0.97 3.59
CA ILE A 40 4.38 -0.14 2.47
C ILE A 40 3.19 0.59 1.83
N SER A 41 2.07 -0.11 1.63
CA SER A 41 0.86 0.46 1.06
C SER A 41 0.27 1.57 1.93
N ALA A 42 0.24 1.38 3.24
CA ALA A 42 -0.23 2.40 4.19
C ALA A 42 0.66 3.65 4.17
N VAL A 43 1.98 3.49 4.12
CA VAL A 43 2.94 4.60 4.01
C VAL A 43 2.70 5.40 2.74
N ILE A 44 2.55 4.73 1.59
CA ILE A 44 2.27 5.39 0.30
C ILE A 44 0.93 6.13 0.36
N GLY A 45 -0.12 5.49 0.90
CA GLY A 45 -1.43 6.11 1.06
C GLY A 45 -1.38 7.37 1.92
N ILE A 46 -0.63 7.34 3.03
CA ILE A 46 -0.43 8.49 3.90
C ILE A 46 0.37 9.60 3.19
N LEU A 47 1.44 9.25 2.48
CA LEU A 47 2.23 10.23 1.71
C LEU A 47 1.37 10.96 0.66
N LEU A 48 0.49 10.24 -0.04
CA LEU A 48 -0.44 10.82 -1.01
C LEU A 48 -1.49 11.73 -0.36
N LEU A 49 -1.89 11.46 0.90
CA LEU A 49 -2.80 12.34 1.64
C LEU A 49 -2.18 13.71 1.90
N PHE A 50 -0.88 13.77 2.21
CA PHE A 50 -0.15 15.02 2.48
C PHE A 50 0.38 15.70 1.23
N ASN A 51 0.84 14.94 0.23
CA ASN A 51 1.34 15.46 -1.03
C ASN A 51 0.63 14.78 -2.22
N PRO A 52 -0.54 15.29 -2.63
CA PRO A 52 -1.33 14.71 -3.72
C PRO A 52 -0.72 14.94 -5.11
N ARG A 53 0.37 15.72 -5.22
CA ARG A 53 1.11 15.92 -6.48
C ARG A 53 2.12 14.82 -6.75
N LEU A 54 2.38 13.95 -5.77
CA LEU A 54 3.17 12.75 -6.00
C LEU A 54 2.45 11.87 -7.04
N PRO A 55 3.20 11.20 -7.94
CA PRO A 55 2.62 10.30 -8.91
C PRO A 55 1.77 9.27 -8.18
N GLY A 56 0.48 9.23 -8.51
CA GLY A 56 -0.44 8.28 -7.93
C GLY A 56 -0.06 6.83 -8.30
N PRO A 57 -0.72 5.83 -7.70
CA PRO A 57 -0.39 4.42 -7.91
C PRO A 57 -0.32 4.03 -9.39
N SER A 58 -1.23 4.56 -10.21
CA SER A 58 -1.23 4.33 -11.66
C SER A 58 0.00 4.90 -12.37
N ALA A 59 0.49 6.06 -11.96
CA ALA A 59 1.68 6.68 -12.52
C ALA A 59 2.95 5.92 -12.09
N VAL A 60 3.02 5.44 -10.84
CA VAL A 60 4.12 4.59 -10.36
C VAL A 60 4.15 3.25 -11.10
N VAL A 61 3.00 2.58 -11.26
CA VAL A 61 2.90 1.33 -12.03
C VAL A 61 3.31 1.57 -13.50
N LYS A 62 2.86 2.66 -14.11
CA LYS A 62 3.27 3.03 -15.46
C LYS A 62 4.77 3.34 -15.57
N LEU A 63 5.40 3.84 -14.53
CA LEU A 63 6.86 4.10 -14.50
C LEU A 63 7.65 2.79 -14.40
N LEU A 64 7.21 1.87 -13.53
CA LEU A 64 7.86 0.58 -13.32
C LEU A 64 7.66 -0.40 -14.49
N PHE A 65 6.48 -0.38 -15.12
CA PHE A 65 6.09 -1.36 -16.13
C PHE A 65 5.85 -0.76 -17.53
N GLY A 66 5.94 0.55 -17.71
CA GLY A 66 5.72 1.20 -19.01
C GLY A 66 6.78 0.84 -20.06
N GLY A 67 7.98 0.42 -19.63
CA GLY A 67 8.98 -0.16 -20.52
C GLY A 67 8.58 -1.55 -21.05
N VAL A 68 7.89 -2.35 -20.25
CA VAL A 68 7.42 -3.70 -20.63
C VAL A 68 6.26 -3.60 -21.62
N ASP A 69 5.33 -2.67 -21.41
CA ASP A 69 4.24 -2.36 -22.33
C ASP A 69 4.75 -1.94 -23.72
N LYS A 70 5.89 -1.24 -23.77
CA LYS A 70 6.53 -0.78 -25.00
C LYS A 70 7.29 -1.87 -25.75
N VAL A 71 7.68 -2.95 -25.08
CA VAL A 71 8.40 -4.10 -25.66
C VAL A 71 7.43 -5.19 -26.12
N MET A 72 6.24 -5.29 -25.52
CA MET A 72 5.20 -6.26 -25.90
C MET A 72 4.32 -5.78 -27.08
N LYS A 73 4.56 -4.61 -27.64
CA LYS A 73 3.76 -4.01 -28.72
C LYS A 73 4.49 -4.00 -30.05
#